data_AF-A0A4Q5WN61-F1
#
_entry.id   AF-A0A4Q5WN61-F1
#
_cell.length_a   1.000
_cell.length_b   1.000
_cell.length_c   1.000
_cell.angle_alpha   90.00
_cell.angle_beta   90.00
_cell.angle_gamma   90.00
#
_symmetry.space_group_name_H-M   'P 1'
#
loop_
_entity.id
_entity.type
_entity.pdbx_description
1 polymer ?
#
loop_
_entity_poly.entity_id
_entity_poly.type
_entity_poly.pdbx_seq_one_letter_code
_entity_poly.pdbx_strand_id
1 'polypeptide(L)'
;MKSSKTSFLLPLALLFGAALPVCAQQALPEIVVQSARYKYLNSVDGKELAQPVKRLESKAAEFDVRNSEFYEEDHDTYFISFYLPEGTLLATYDSSGKLMQTAEKYKNIALPSPVSMAVSSRYPNWTIAKDVYLVNYVADQGAGKVYKLKLQNGNKRMKVRVNDKGEFL
;
A
#
# COMPACT_ATOMS: atom_id res chain seq x y z
N MET A 1 -88.51 29.66 0.88
CA MET A 1 -88.92 28.52 0.03
C MET A 1 -88.50 28.88 -1.40
N LYS A 2 -87.58 28.25 -2.14
CA LYS A 2 -86.92 26.94 -2.10
C LYS A 2 -85.66 27.11 -2.97
N SER A 3 -84.45 26.84 -2.46
CA SER A 3 -83.22 26.78 -3.27
C SER A 3 -82.62 25.39 -3.16
N SER A 4 -82.71 24.67 -4.27
CA SER A 4 -82.04 23.42 -4.59
C SER A 4 -80.55 23.73 -4.86
N LYS A 5 -79.55 22.90 -4.52
CA LYS A 5 -79.18 21.71 -5.31
C LYS A 5 -78.12 20.87 -4.58
N THR A 6 -78.44 19.58 -4.46
CA THR A 6 -77.58 18.40 -4.69
C THR A 6 -76.21 18.31 -4.00
N SER A 7 -76.14 17.47 -2.97
CA SER A 7 -74.90 16.82 -2.51
C SER A 7 -75.07 15.30 -2.57
N PHE A 8 -74.33 14.64 -3.45
CA PHE A 8 -74.08 13.21 -3.38
C PHE A 8 -72.73 12.94 -4.04
N LEU A 9 -71.77 12.40 -3.29
CA LEU A 9 -70.67 11.57 -3.79
C LEU A 9 -70.03 10.81 -2.61
N LEU A 10 -69.96 9.49 -2.76
CA LEU A 10 -69.49 8.46 -1.82
C LEU A 10 -67.95 8.51 -1.61
N PRO A 11 -67.41 7.86 -0.55
CA PRO A 11 -65.98 7.84 -0.26
C PRO A 11 -65.25 6.75 -1.06
N LEU A 12 -64.00 7.02 -1.49
CA LEU A 12 -63.11 6.01 -2.05
C LEU A 12 -61.81 5.97 -1.24
N ALA A 13 -61.67 4.92 -0.43
CA ALA A 13 -60.40 4.51 0.14
C ALA A 13 -59.62 3.70 -0.91
N LEU A 14 -58.34 4.01 -1.09
CA LEU A 14 -57.41 3.18 -1.86
C LEU A 14 -56.03 3.20 -1.17
N LEU A 15 -55.67 2.04 -0.63
CA LEU A 15 -54.36 1.63 -0.10
C LEU A 15 -53.29 1.64 -1.20
N PHE A 16 -52.03 1.96 -0.89
CA PHE A 16 -50.78 1.41 -1.45
C PHE A 16 -49.60 2.14 -0.75
N GLY A 17 -48.75 1.50 0.06
CA GLY A 17 -47.53 0.77 -0.36
C GLY A 17 -46.43 1.79 -0.77
N ALA A 18 -45.21 1.84 -0.26
CA ALA A 18 -44.37 0.93 0.50
C ALA A 18 -43.26 1.76 1.19
N ALA A 19 -42.63 1.20 2.23
CA ALA A 19 -41.36 1.73 2.73
C ALA A 19 -40.33 1.76 1.60
N LEU A 20 -39.62 2.87 1.43
CA LEU A 20 -38.35 2.88 0.69
C LEU A 20 -37.20 2.80 1.70
N PRO A 21 -36.58 1.63 1.92
CA PRO A 21 -35.27 1.57 2.51
C PRO A 21 -34.25 1.53 1.38
N VAL A 22 -33.80 2.67 0.86
CA VAL A 22 -32.60 2.66 0.01
C VAL A 22 -31.76 3.92 0.25
N CYS A 23 -31.12 3.97 1.42
CA CYS A 23 -29.81 4.64 1.50
C CYS A 23 -28.78 3.69 0.88
N ALA A 24 -28.72 3.64 -0.46
CA ALA A 24 -27.59 3.01 -1.15
C ALA A 24 -26.42 3.98 -1.06
N GLN A 25 -25.69 3.95 0.05
CA GLN A 25 -24.47 4.73 0.21
C GLN A 25 -23.35 4.00 -0.55
N GLN A 26 -23.17 4.33 -1.83
CA GLN A 26 -22.06 3.81 -2.64
C GLN A 26 -20.75 4.36 -2.09
N ALA A 27 -19.82 3.48 -1.73
CA ALA A 27 -18.47 3.88 -1.32
C ALA A 27 -17.73 4.44 -2.56
N LEU A 28 -17.16 5.63 -2.43
CA LEU A 28 -16.45 6.29 -3.52
C LEU A 28 -15.09 5.61 -3.75
N PRO A 29 -14.76 5.22 -5.00
CA PRO A 29 -13.51 4.52 -5.31
C PRO A 29 -12.28 5.37 -4.95
N GLU A 30 -12.33 6.68 -5.14
CA GLU A 30 -11.23 7.59 -4.79
C GLU A 30 -10.89 7.57 -3.30
N ILE A 31 -11.90 7.57 -2.41
CA ILE A 31 -11.69 7.51 -0.96
C ILE A 31 -11.00 6.20 -0.57
N VAL A 32 -11.38 5.09 -1.22
CA VAL A 32 -10.76 3.78 -0.98
C VAL A 32 -9.30 3.76 -1.44
N VAL A 33 -9.00 4.30 -2.63
CA VAL A 33 -7.64 4.39 -3.16
C VAL A 33 -6.74 5.26 -2.27
N GLN A 34 -7.22 6.43 -1.83
CA GLN A 34 -6.49 7.29 -0.90
C GLN A 34 -6.20 6.56 0.44
N SER A 35 -7.16 5.79 0.95
CA SER A 35 -6.97 5.01 2.17
C SER A 35 -5.91 3.90 2.00
N ALA A 36 -5.87 3.23 0.84
CA ALA A 36 -4.89 2.19 0.54
C ALA A 36 -3.48 2.78 0.41
N ARG A 37 -3.35 3.92 -0.26
CA ARG A 37 -2.10 4.70 -0.34
C ARG A 37 -1.55 5.02 1.05
N TYR A 38 -2.40 5.55 1.94
CA TYR A 38 -2.02 5.89 3.30
C TYR A 38 -1.60 4.67 4.12
N LYS A 39 -2.37 3.57 4.04
CA LYS A 39 -2.04 2.29 4.69
C LYS A 39 -0.67 1.77 4.26
N TYR A 40 -0.39 1.79 2.96
CA TYR A 40 0.88 1.36 2.40
C TYR A 40 2.03 2.23 2.91
N LEU A 41 1.99 3.55 2.69
CA LEU A 41 3.07 4.47 3.06
C LEU A 41 3.38 4.40 4.56
N ASN A 42 2.36 4.32 5.41
CA ASN A 42 2.57 4.17 6.86
C ASN A 42 3.19 2.83 7.25
N SER A 43 2.91 1.75 6.51
CA SER A 43 3.47 0.44 6.82
C SER A 43 4.95 0.36 6.45
N VAL A 44 5.35 1.00 5.34
CA VAL A 44 6.73 1.00 4.87
C VAL A 44 7.59 2.09 5.50
N ASP A 45 6.97 3.11 6.11
CA ASP A 45 7.66 4.23 6.76
C ASP A 45 8.75 3.81 7.76
N GLY A 46 9.76 4.66 7.92
CA GLY A 46 10.89 4.44 8.80
C GLY A 46 11.69 5.71 9.02
N LYS A 47 12.24 5.87 10.23
CA LYS A 47 12.91 7.10 10.68
C LYS A 47 14.04 7.56 9.76
N GLU A 48 14.78 6.62 9.17
CA GLU A 48 16.00 6.89 8.40
C GLU A 48 16.03 6.11 7.08
N LEU A 49 14.92 6.11 6.34
CA LEU A 49 14.87 5.48 5.02
C LEU A 49 15.74 6.22 4.00
N ALA A 50 16.50 5.46 3.22
CA ALA A 50 17.31 5.99 2.13
C ALA A 50 16.43 6.63 1.04
N GLN A 51 16.95 7.67 0.38
CA GLN A 51 16.20 8.41 -0.64
C GLN A 51 15.69 7.53 -1.81
N PRO A 52 16.45 6.56 -2.36
CA PRO A 52 15.93 5.68 -3.40
C PRO A 52 14.70 4.86 -2.98
N VAL A 53 14.63 4.48 -1.70
CA VAL A 53 13.49 3.77 -1.10
C VAL A 53 12.26 4.66 -1.14
N LYS A 54 12.35 5.84 -0.51
CA LYS A 54 11.25 6.82 -0.47
C LYS A 54 10.73 7.16 -1.88
N ARG A 55 11.64 7.34 -2.84
CA ARG A 55 11.25 7.67 -4.22
C ARG A 55 10.44 6.56 -4.90
N LEU A 56 10.83 5.30 -4.75
CA LEU A 56 10.07 4.19 -5.34
C LEU A 56 8.75 3.99 -4.62
N GLU A 57 8.75 4.04 -3.28
CA GLU A 57 7.54 3.93 -2.48
C GLU A 57 6.52 5.03 -2.83
N SER A 58 6.95 6.29 -2.94
CA SER A 58 6.07 7.39 -3.38
C SER A 58 5.53 7.19 -4.79
N LYS A 59 6.36 6.74 -5.74
CA LYS A 59 5.91 6.45 -7.11
C LYS A 59 4.83 5.37 -7.14
N ALA A 60 5.02 4.27 -6.40
CA ALA A 60 4.03 3.21 -6.32
C ALA A 60 2.75 3.66 -5.63
N ALA A 61 2.87 4.47 -4.58
CA ALA A 61 1.75 5.05 -3.84
C ALA A 61 0.92 6.04 -4.68
N GLU A 62 1.56 6.75 -5.61
CA GLU A 62 0.94 7.79 -6.46
C GLU A 62 0.46 7.28 -7.82
N PHE A 63 0.85 6.07 -8.20
CA PHE A 63 0.54 5.54 -9.51
C PHE A 63 -0.96 5.30 -9.68
N ASP A 64 -1.53 5.96 -10.67
CA ASP A 64 -2.92 5.82 -11.06
C ASP A 64 -3.03 4.87 -12.25
N VAL A 65 -3.35 3.62 -11.96
CA VAL A 65 -3.51 2.57 -12.98
C VAL A 65 -4.63 2.92 -13.96
N ARG A 66 -5.74 3.50 -13.50
CA ARG A 66 -6.95 3.73 -14.31
C ARG A 66 -6.74 4.81 -15.38
N ASN A 67 -5.81 5.72 -15.12
CA ASN A 67 -5.41 6.77 -16.04
C ASN A 67 -4.09 6.45 -16.77
N SER A 68 -3.63 5.20 -16.72
CA SER A 68 -2.41 4.74 -17.39
C SER A 68 -2.70 4.07 -18.73
N GLU A 69 -1.70 4.03 -19.61
CA GLU A 69 -1.75 3.30 -20.88
C GLU A 69 -1.86 1.78 -20.74
N PHE A 70 -1.65 1.26 -19.52
CA PHE A 70 -1.70 -0.17 -19.22
C PHE A 70 -3.09 -0.65 -18.80
N TYR A 71 -4.07 0.26 -18.68
CA TYR A 71 -5.41 -0.07 -18.24
C TYR A 71 -6.24 -0.75 -19.33
N GLU A 72 -6.83 -1.91 -19.00
CA GLU A 72 -7.73 -2.65 -19.86
C GLU A 72 -8.95 -3.08 -19.05
N GLU A 73 -10.18 -2.77 -19.52
CA GLU A 73 -11.40 -2.90 -18.71
C GLU A 73 -11.66 -4.35 -18.22
N ASP A 74 -11.17 -5.35 -18.96
CA ASP A 74 -11.28 -6.78 -18.67
C ASP A 74 -10.13 -7.36 -17.83
N HIS A 75 -9.20 -6.52 -17.35
CA HIS A 75 -8.11 -6.93 -16.47
C HIS A 75 -8.43 -6.70 -14.99
N ASP A 76 -8.43 -7.79 -14.21
CA ASP A 76 -8.69 -7.76 -12.77
C ASP A 76 -7.49 -7.29 -11.92
N THR A 77 -6.27 -7.42 -12.45
CA THR A 77 -5.04 -7.18 -11.68
C THR A 77 -3.93 -6.63 -12.58
N TYR A 78 -3.19 -5.66 -12.04
CA TYR A 78 -2.14 -4.95 -12.74
C TYR A 78 -0.82 -5.07 -11.99
N PHE A 79 0.23 -5.50 -12.70
CA PHE A 79 1.57 -5.66 -12.17
C PHE A 79 2.48 -4.57 -12.74
N ILE A 80 2.82 -3.59 -11.92
CA ILE A 80 3.60 -2.42 -12.36
C ILE A 80 4.95 -2.46 -11.67
N SER A 81 6.01 -2.40 -12.46
CA SER A 81 7.38 -2.41 -11.96
C SER A 81 8.02 -1.04 -12.07
N PHE A 82 8.57 -0.56 -10.96
CA PHE A 82 9.32 0.69 -10.86
C PHE A 82 10.79 0.39 -10.63
N TYR A 83 11.66 1.12 -11.34
CA TYR A 83 13.10 0.85 -11.35
C TYR A 83 13.91 2.11 -11.06
N LEU A 84 14.95 1.93 -10.25
CA LEU A 84 16.09 2.81 -10.07
C LEU A 84 17.37 1.96 -10.10
N PRO A 85 18.56 2.53 -10.36
CA PRO A 85 19.82 1.78 -10.28
C PRO A 85 20.01 1.04 -8.94
N GLU A 86 19.56 1.67 -7.84
CA GLU A 86 19.70 1.15 -6.49
C GLU A 86 18.54 0.24 -6.06
N GLY A 87 17.41 0.20 -6.79
CA GLY A 87 16.22 -0.47 -6.31
C GLY A 87 15.17 -0.81 -7.35
N THR A 88 14.37 -1.82 -7.03
CA THR A 88 13.25 -2.30 -7.85
C THR A 88 12.04 -2.52 -6.95
N LEU A 89 10.87 -2.08 -7.40
CA LEU A 89 9.60 -2.24 -6.70
C LEU A 89 8.57 -2.81 -7.67
N LEU A 90 8.06 -4.00 -7.40
CA LEU A 90 6.92 -4.59 -8.10
C LEU A 90 5.66 -4.34 -7.27
N ALA A 91 4.71 -3.61 -7.84
CA ALA A 91 3.43 -3.30 -7.22
C ALA A 91 2.30 -4.04 -7.93
N THR A 92 1.37 -4.58 -7.14
CA THR A 92 0.16 -5.23 -7.63
C THR A 92 -1.04 -4.36 -7.26
N TYR A 93 -1.82 -3.96 -8.26
CA TYR A 93 -3.06 -3.19 -8.08
C TYR A 93 -4.26 -4.00 -8.56
N ASP A 94 -5.44 -3.77 -7.96
CA ASP A 94 -6.69 -4.31 -8.50
C ASP A 94 -7.28 -3.40 -9.61
N SER A 95 -8.38 -3.83 -10.23
CA SER A 95 -9.08 -3.08 -11.29
C SER A 95 -9.66 -1.73 -10.85
N SER A 96 -9.78 -1.49 -9.54
CA SER A 96 -10.15 -0.17 -9.00
C SER A 96 -8.96 0.78 -8.87
N GLY A 97 -7.73 0.31 -9.12
CA GLY A 97 -6.50 1.08 -8.91
C GLY A 97 -6.00 1.03 -7.46
N LYS A 98 -6.58 0.18 -6.61
CA LYS A 98 -6.15 0.03 -5.22
C LYS A 98 -4.85 -0.78 -5.17
N LEU A 99 -3.82 -0.25 -4.51
CA LEU A 99 -2.57 -0.97 -4.25
C LEU A 99 -2.82 -2.14 -3.28
N MET A 100 -2.56 -3.35 -3.75
CA MET A 100 -2.81 -4.59 -3.01
C MET A 100 -1.53 -5.14 -2.38
N GLN A 101 -0.41 -5.15 -3.09
CA GLN A 101 0.85 -5.75 -2.61
C GLN A 101 2.07 -5.06 -3.22
N THR A 102 3.20 -5.08 -2.51
CA THR A 102 4.51 -4.74 -3.07
C THR A 102 5.56 -5.81 -2.75
N ALA A 103 6.49 -6.01 -3.68
CA ALA A 103 7.72 -6.74 -3.48
C ALA A 103 8.90 -5.86 -3.91
N GLU A 104 9.74 -5.52 -2.94
CA GLU A 104 10.75 -4.47 -3.11
C GLU A 104 12.14 -4.97 -2.75
N LYS A 105 13.11 -4.47 -3.51
CA LYS A 105 14.51 -4.83 -3.33
C LYS A 105 15.41 -3.65 -3.64
N TYR A 106 16.20 -3.27 -2.66
CA TYR A 106 17.18 -2.20 -2.75
C TYR A 106 18.57 -2.77 -2.45
N LYS A 107 19.61 -2.25 -3.12
CA LYS A 107 20.98 -2.74 -3.00
C LYS A 107 21.91 -1.59 -2.65
N ASN A 108 22.78 -1.82 -1.68
CA ASN A 108 23.84 -0.90 -1.28
C ASN A 108 23.30 0.50 -0.92
N ILE A 109 22.20 0.55 -0.17
CA ILE A 109 21.59 1.80 0.27
C ILE A 109 22.10 2.20 1.66
N ALA A 110 21.93 3.47 2.02
CA ALA A 110 22.21 3.91 3.38
C ALA A 110 21.37 3.10 4.38
N LEU A 111 22.04 2.46 5.33
CA LEU A 111 21.40 1.69 6.39
C LEU A 111 20.94 2.64 7.51
N PRO A 112 19.74 2.43 8.09
CA PRO A 112 19.30 3.21 9.23
C PRO A 112 20.16 2.90 10.45
N SER A 113 20.31 3.88 11.34
CA SER A 113 21.16 3.79 12.54
C SER A 113 20.92 2.55 13.40
N PRO A 114 19.67 2.11 13.67
CA PRO A 114 19.44 0.88 14.44
C PRO A 114 20.12 -0.36 13.84
N VAL A 115 20.12 -0.49 12.51
CA VAL A 115 20.71 -1.63 11.80
C VAL A 115 22.23 -1.54 11.81
N SER A 116 22.79 -0.39 11.44
CA SER A 116 24.24 -0.20 11.35
C SER A 116 24.92 -0.27 12.71
N MET A 117 24.29 0.28 13.76
CA MET A 117 24.76 0.18 15.14
C MET A 117 24.71 -1.26 15.65
N ALA A 118 23.58 -1.97 15.49
CA ALA A 118 23.46 -3.34 15.96
C ALA A 118 24.52 -4.27 15.36
N VAL A 119 24.82 -4.10 14.06
CA VAL A 119 25.84 -4.87 13.36
C VAL A 119 27.24 -4.51 13.84
N SER A 120 27.55 -3.22 13.98
CA SER A 120 28.86 -2.76 14.43
C SER A 120 29.16 -3.20 15.87
N SER A 121 28.15 -3.18 16.75
CA SER A 121 28.28 -3.65 18.13
C SER A 121 28.47 -5.16 18.22
N ARG A 122 27.74 -5.95 17.42
CA ARG A 122 27.82 -7.43 17.47
C ARG A 122 29.05 -8.00 16.78
N TYR A 123 29.51 -7.35 15.70
CA TYR A 123 30.63 -7.79 14.88
C TYR A 123 31.71 -6.72 14.80
N PRO A 124 32.40 -6.41 15.91
CA PRO A 124 33.47 -5.43 15.90
C PRO A 124 34.56 -5.82 14.90
N ASN A 125 35.14 -4.83 14.22
CA ASN A 125 36.15 -5.01 13.16
C ASN A 125 35.66 -5.70 11.87
N TRP A 126 34.36 -5.92 11.71
CA TRP A 126 33.78 -6.37 10.43
C TRP A 126 33.20 -5.18 9.67
N THR A 127 33.52 -5.09 8.38
CA THR A 127 32.96 -4.08 7.48
C THR A 127 31.71 -4.63 6.80
N ILE A 128 30.65 -3.83 6.74
CA ILE A 128 29.48 -4.11 5.89
C ILE A 128 29.90 -3.85 4.44
N ALA A 129 30.20 -4.91 3.68
CA ALA A 129 30.71 -4.80 2.32
C ALA A 129 29.60 -4.66 1.28
N LYS A 130 28.41 -5.21 1.56
CA LYS A 130 27.20 -5.11 0.72
C LYS A 130 25.97 -5.21 1.59
N ASP A 131 24.91 -4.52 1.21
CA ASP A 131 23.58 -4.68 1.77
C ASP A 131 22.52 -4.91 0.68
N VAL A 132 21.48 -5.63 1.06
CA VAL A 132 20.24 -5.76 0.30
C VAL A 132 19.09 -5.54 1.28
N TYR A 133 18.35 -4.47 1.09
CA TYR A 133 17.13 -4.18 1.82
C TYR A 133 15.93 -4.73 1.06
N LEU A 134 15.08 -5.49 1.75
CA LEU A 134 13.88 -6.11 1.20
C LEU A 134 12.67 -5.62 1.98
N VAL A 135 11.66 -5.19 1.24
CA VAL A 135 10.34 -4.81 1.76
C VAL A 135 9.31 -5.66 1.05
N ASN A 136 8.34 -6.19 1.80
CA ASN A 136 7.14 -6.75 1.20
C ASN A 136 5.95 -6.18 1.93
N TYR A 137 5.02 -5.60 1.18
CA TYR A 137 3.75 -5.12 1.69
C TYR A 137 2.63 -6.02 1.20
N VAL A 138 1.68 -6.32 2.07
CA VAL A 138 0.40 -6.92 1.70
C VAL A 138 -0.71 -6.12 2.38
N ALA A 139 -1.70 -5.71 1.58
CA ALA A 139 -2.88 -5.03 2.08
C ALA A 139 -3.48 -5.81 3.26
N ASP A 140 -3.79 -5.09 4.33
CA ASP A 140 -4.35 -5.60 5.58
C ASP A 140 -3.44 -6.52 6.42
N GLN A 141 -2.23 -6.86 5.94
CA GLN A 141 -1.19 -7.57 6.73
C GLN A 141 -0.01 -6.65 7.11
N GLY A 142 0.16 -5.52 6.43
CA GLY A 142 1.23 -4.56 6.67
C GLY A 142 2.52 -4.90 5.91
N ALA A 143 3.65 -4.40 6.39
CA ALA A 143 4.94 -4.54 5.72
C ALA A 143 5.97 -5.31 6.56
N GLY A 144 6.69 -6.22 5.90
CA GLY A 144 7.87 -6.90 6.44
C GLY A 144 9.15 -6.30 5.88
N LYS A 145 10.12 -5.99 6.75
CA LYS A 145 11.38 -5.31 6.41
C LYS A 145 12.58 -6.15 6.83
N VAL A 146 13.49 -6.43 5.90
CA VAL A 146 14.68 -7.24 6.17
C VAL A 146 15.91 -6.66 5.46
N TYR A 147 16.97 -6.45 6.24
CA TYR A 147 18.31 -6.13 5.76
C TYR A 147 19.16 -7.39 5.69
N LYS A 148 19.60 -7.76 4.49
CA LYS A 148 20.56 -8.84 4.25
C LYS A 148 21.94 -8.22 4.05
N LEU A 149 22.84 -8.44 5.00
CA LEU A 149 24.15 -7.80 5.01
C LEU A 149 25.25 -8.82 4.75
N LYS A 150 26.23 -8.45 3.91
CA LYS A 150 27.45 -9.22 3.71
C LYS A 150 28.57 -8.54 4.47
N LEU A 151 29.06 -9.19 5.51
CA LEU A 151 30.17 -8.69 6.32
C LEU A 151 31.50 -9.24 5.81
N GLN A 152 32.55 -8.45 5.96
CA GLN A 152 33.92 -8.82 5.60
C GLN A 152 34.91 -8.44 6.70
N ASN A 153 35.85 -9.34 6.99
CA ASN A 153 37.01 -9.08 7.82
C ASN A 153 38.22 -9.77 7.17
N GLY A 154 39.11 -8.99 6.56
CA GLY A 154 40.15 -9.50 5.67
C GLY A 154 39.57 -10.38 4.56
N ASN A 155 40.00 -11.65 4.51
CA ASN A 155 39.54 -12.64 3.55
C ASN A 155 38.27 -13.40 3.99
N LYS A 156 37.85 -13.24 5.25
CA LYS A 156 36.65 -13.91 5.78
C LYS A 156 35.39 -13.13 5.40
N ARG A 157 34.32 -13.86 5.09
CA ARG A 157 33.00 -13.28 4.78
C ARG A 157 31.90 -14.03 5.49
N MET A 158 30.89 -13.30 5.93
CA MET A 158 29.65 -13.89 6.45
C MET A 158 28.43 -13.10 5.97
N LYS A 159 27.24 -13.70 6.13
CA LYS A 159 25.97 -13.03 5.88
C LYS A 159 25.17 -12.98 7.16
N VAL A 160 24.54 -11.84 7.43
CA VAL A 160 23.62 -11.66 8.55
C VAL A 160 22.32 -11.07 8.05
N ARG A 161 21.23 -11.36 8.77
CA ARG A 161 19.91 -10.77 8.53
C ARG A 161 19.52 -9.97 9.76
N VAL A 162 18.99 -8.78 9.52
CA VAL A 162 18.58 -7.84 10.56
C VAL A 162 17.25 -7.22 10.16
N ASN A 163 16.33 -7.02 11.10
CA ASN A 163 15.12 -6.24 10.85
C ASN A 163 15.39 -4.73 10.98
N ASP A 164 14.38 -3.90 10.76
CA ASP A 164 14.45 -2.44 10.84
C ASP A 164 14.71 -1.88 12.25
N LYS A 165 14.56 -2.71 13.28
CA LYS A 165 14.86 -2.37 14.69
C LYS A 165 16.29 -2.72 15.10
N GLY A 166 17.08 -3.33 14.23
CA GLY A 166 18.42 -3.80 14.56
C GLY A 166 18.46 -5.19 15.21
N GLU A 167 17.34 -5.92 15.24
CA GLU A 167 17.26 -7.28 15.79
C GLU A 167 17.71 -8.29 14.71
N PHE A 168 18.52 -9.27 15.11
CA PHE A 168 19.02 -10.30 14.21
C PHE A 168 17.98 -11.41 13.99
N LEU A 169 17.87 -11.87 12.74
CA LEU A 169 16.90 -12.87 12.28
C LEU A 169 17.55 -14.20 11.92
#